data_AF-A0A2T0SNU3-F1
#
_entry.id   AF-A0A2T0SNU3-F1
#
_cell.length_a   1.000
_cell.length_b   1.000
_cell.length_c   1.000
_cell.angle_alpha   90.00
_cell.angle_beta   90.00
_cell.angle_gamma   90.00
#
_symmetry.space_group_name_H-M   'P 1'
#
loop_
_entity.id
_entity.type
_entity.pdbx_description
1 polymer ?
#
loop_
_entity_poly.entity_id
_entity_poly.type
_entity_poly.pdbx_seq_one_letter_code
_entity_poly.pdbx_strand_id
1 'polypeptide(L)'
;MLNSGASPPAVLLKFAFFAFMKKDEPAPTLTDDQILAASHRYSAVLSKIDDLFSKAGDDLISGTPATVYLKRMGHRQLSNEDVANLIKGVGSDEDKQAFAGFEKAQRAMTQRIKIAKAKGVILAQAEITQPEWRKRQETPSVWKPEQINQVIDVLKRIRV
;
A
#
# COMPACT_ATOMS: atom_id res chain seq x y z
N MET A 1 62.08 25.66 -2.35
CA MET A 1 61.36 26.96 -2.39
C MET A 1 60.38 26.93 -3.57
N LEU A 2 59.22 27.59 -3.42
CA LEU A 2 57.96 27.51 -4.22
C LEU A 2 57.06 26.35 -3.75
N ASN A 3 56.07 26.47 -2.86
CA ASN A 3 54.96 27.40 -2.58
C ASN A 3 53.62 26.95 -3.22
N SER A 4 52.57 27.01 -2.40
CA SER A 4 51.12 26.84 -2.70
C SER A 4 50.67 25.39 -2.97
N GLY A 5 49.75 24.74 -2.24
CA GLY A 5 48.62 25.25 -1.45
C GLY A 5 47.32 24.87 -2.16
N ALA A 6 46.61 23.83 -1.69
CA ALA A 6 45.15 23.67 -1.71
C ALA A 6 44.74 22.21 -1.40
N SER A 7 43.81 22.09 -0.46
CA SER A 7 43.14 20.88 0.03
C SER A 7 42.23 20.17 -1.02
N PRO A 8 41.88 18.89 -0.80
CA PRO A 8 41.26 18.04 -1.80
C PRO A 8 39.78 18.36 -2.02
N PRO A 9 39.25 18.26 -3.26
CA PRO A 9 37.81 18.31 -3.46
C PRO A 9 37.17 16.99 -3.06
N ALA A 10 36.41 17.03 -1.96
CA ALA A 10 35.42 16.05 -1.60
C ALA A 10 34.41 15.86 -2.76
N VAL A 11 34.47 14.72 -3.43
CA VAL A 11 33.44 14.32 -4.39
C VAL A 11 32.24 13.82 -3.58
N LEU A 12 31.34 14.76 -3.34
CA LEU A 12 30.05 14.56 -2.71
C LEU A 12 29.23 13.50 -3.47
N LEU A 13 28.86 12.46 -2.71
CA LEU A 13 27.73 11.57 -2.94
C LEU A 13 26.53 12.33 -3.54
N LYS A 14 26.22 12.07 -4.82
CA LYS A 14 24.90 12.38 -5.38
C LYS A 14 23.98 11.18 -5.20
N PHE A 15 23.46 11.01 -4.00
CA PHE A 15 22.23 10.24 -3.81
C PHE A 15 21.06 11.12 -4.26
N ALA A 16 20.66 10.98 -5.52
CA ALA A 16 19.40 11.53 -6.01
C ALA A 16 18.25 10.69 -5.45
N PHE A 17 17.75 11.08 -4.28
CA PHE A 17 16.48 10.61 -3.74
C PHE A 17 15.36 11.12 -4.65
N PHE A 18 14.82 10.24 -5.50
CA PHE A 18 13.59 10.49 -6.25
C PHE A 18 12.40 10.46 -5.28
N ALA A 19 12.15 11.55 -4.57
CA ALA A 19 10.88 11.80 -3.92
C ALA A 19 9.95 12.49 -4.93
N PHE A 20 9.29 11.67 -5.77
CA PHE A 20 8.19 12.11 -6.60
C PHE A 20 7.02 12.50 -5.69
N MET A 21 6.96 13.78 -5.30
CA MET A 21 5.80 14.37 -4.64
C MET A 21 4.62 14.35 -5.63
N LYS A 22 3.79 13.30 -5.55
CA LYS A 22 2.42 13.37 -6.06
C LYS A 22 1.74 14.53 -5.33
N LYS A 23 1.45 15.58 -6.12
CA LYS A 23 0.57 16.70 -5.81
C LYS A 23 -0.60 16.24 -4.93
N ASP A 24 -0.80 16.90 -3.79
CA ASP A 24 -1.86 16.63 -2.82
C ASP A 24 -3.25 16.64 -3.49
N GLU A 25 -3.68 15.50 -4.03
CA GLU A 25 -5.10 15.28 -4.28
C GLU A 25 -5.79 15.28 -2.92
N PRO A 26 -6.87 16.08 -2.73
CA PRO A 26 -7.64 16.02 -1.50
C PRO A 26 -8.09 14.56 -1.30
N ALA A 27 -7.83 14.03 -0.10
CA ALA A 27 -8.16 12.64 0.18
C ALA A 27 -9.65 12.42 -0.12
N PRO A 28 -10.01 11.30 -0.78
CA PRO A 28 -11.41 11.04 -1.12
C PRO A 28 -12.26 11.02 0.15
N THR A 29 -13.35 11.79 0.15
CA THR A 29 -14.31 11.84 1.25
C THR A 29 -15.22 10.62 1.18
N LEU A 30 -14.74 9.50 1.73
CA LEU A 30 -15.52 8.28 1.87
C LEU A 30 -16.08 8.16 3.30
N THR A 31 -17.34 7.77 3.39
CA THR A 31 -17.98 7.37 4.65
C THR A 31 -17.42 6.05 5.16
N ASP A 32 -17.61 5.74 6.44
CA ASP A 32 -17.12 4.47 7.02
C ASP A 32 -17.71 3.25 6.31
N ASP A 33 -19.00 3.30 5.96
CA ASP A 33 -19.66 2.19 5.29
C ASP A 33 -19.15 2.02 3.85
N GLN A 34 -18.77 3.12 3.17
CA GLN A 34 -18.12 3.04 1.86
C GLN A 34 -16.71 2.45 1.94
N ILE A 35 -15.94 2.81 2.97
CA ILE A 35 -14.60 2.24 3.20
C ILE A 35 -14.71 0.75 3.53
N LEU A 36 -15.64 0.34 4.40
CA LEU A 36 -15.93 -1.07 4.69
C LEU A 36 -16.36 -1.82 3.44
N ALA A 37 -17.30 -1.29 2.66
CA ALA A 37 -17.76 -1.92 1.43
C ALA A 37 -16.63 -2.13 0.43
N ALA A 38 -15.74 -1.14 0.26
CA ALA A 38 -14.56 -1.26 -0.58
C ALA A 38 -13.58 -2.33 -0.06
N SER A 39 -13.37 -2.38 1.25
CA SER A 39 -12.57 -3.40 1.93
C SER A 39 -13.11 -4.82 1.66
N HIS A 40 -14.41 -5.05 1.88
CA HIS A 40 -15.04 -6.34 1.64
C HIS A 40 -15.00 -6.78 0.17
N ARG A 41 -15.28 -5.85 -0.76
CA ARG A 41 -15.19 -6.14 -2.20
C ARG A 41 -13.78 -6.55 -2.58
N TYR A 42 -12.77 -5.85 -2.06
CA TYR A 42 -11.38 -6.19 -2.35
C TYR A 42 -10.94 -7.50 -1.69
N SER A 43 -11.39 -7.82 -0.47
CA SER A 43 -11.17 -9.16 0.12
C SER A 43 -11.72 -10.28 -0.77
N ALA A 44 -12.89 -10.08 -1.41
CA ALA A 44 -13.45 -11.04 -2.35
C ALA A 44 -12.63 -11.15 -3.65
N VAL A 45 -11.93 -10.09 -4.07
CA VAL A 45 -10.93 -10.17 -5.15
C VAL A 45 -9.71 -10.95 -4.67
N LEU A 46 -9.25 -10.71 -3.44
CA LEU A 46 -8.07 -11.40 -2.90
C LEU A 46 -8.27 -12.92 -2.82
N SER A 47 -9.48 -13.40 -2.55
CA SER A 47 -9.79 -14.83 -2.60
C SER A 47 -9.72 -15.46 -3.99
N LYS A 48 -9.68 -14.64 -5.05
CA LYS A 48 -9.53 -15.10 -6.44
C LYS A 48 -8.08 -15.05 -6.94
N ILE A 49 -7.13 -14.59 -6.13
CA ILE A 49 -5.75 -14.35 -6.61
C ILE A 49 -5.11 -15.61 -7.17
N ASP A 50 -5.32 -16.78 -6.56
CA ASP A 50 -4.71 -18.01 -7.05
C ASP A 50 -5.26 -18.41 -8.44
N ASP A 51 -6.55 -18.19 -8.68
CA ASP A 51 -7.18 -18.40 -9.99
C ASP A 51 -6.65 -17.39 -11.02
N LEU A 52 -6.57 -16.10 -10.66
CA LEU A 52 -5.98 -15.07 -11.52
C LEU A 52 -4.50 -15.37 -11.83
N PHE A 53 -3.75 -15.84 -10.84
CA PHE A 53 -2.35 -16.21 -10.97
C PHE A 53 -2.18 -17.38 -11.95
N SER A 54 -3.05 -18.39 -11.88
CA SER A 54 -3.02 -19.54 -12.79
C SER A 54 -3.25 -19.17 -14.27
N LYS A 55 -4.00 -18.08 -14.52
CA LYS A 55 -4.35 -17.60 -15.86
C LYS A 55 -3.36 -16.56 -16.41
N ALA A 56 -2.54 -15.97 -15.55
CA ALA A 56 -1.62 -14.91 -15.91
C ALA A 56 -0.37 -15.44 -16.63
N GLY A 57 0.15 -14.66 -17.57
CA GLY A 57 1.50 -14.84 -18.11
C GLY A 57 2.58 -14.45 -17.09
N ASP A 58 3.81 -14.92 -17.31
CA ASP A 58 4.96 -14.61 -16.45
C ASP A 58 5.35 -13.13 -16.49
N ASP A 59 4.96 -12.40 -17.55
CA ASP A 59 5.17 -10.96 -17.73
C ASP A 59 4.44 -10.10 -16.68
N LEU A 60 3.38 -10.62 -16.08
CA LEU A 60 2.64 -9.93 -15.01
C LEU A 60 3.26 -10.14 -13.62
N ILE A 61 4.27 -11.01 -13.50
CA ILE A 61 4.89 -11.38 -12.23
C ILE A 61 6.23 -10.68 -12.10
N SER A 62 6.40 -9.89 -11.03
CA SER A 62 7.60 -9.11 -10.80
C SER A 62 8.79 -9.99 -10.39
N GLY A 63 9.98 -9.62 -10.87
CA GLY A 63 11.25 -10.24 -10.47
C GLY A 63 12.01 -10.89 -11.63
N THR A 64 13.07 -11.62 -11.28
CA THR A 64 13.87 -12.38 -12.25
C THR A 64 13.15 -13.66 -12.68
N PRO A 65 13.50 -14.29 -13.82
CA PRO A 65 12.92 -15.57 -14.23
C PRO A 65 12.97 -16.65 -13.14
N ALA A 66 14.09 -16.73 -12.40
CA ALA A 66 14.21 -17.65 -11.26
C ALA A 66 13.24 -17.29 -10.11
N THR A 67 13.00 -16.01 -9.85
CA THR A 67 12.03 -15.56 -8.83
C THR A 67 10.60 -15.87 -9.24
N VAL A 68 10.27 -15.63 -10.52
CA VAL A 68 8.95 -15.96 -11.08
C VAL A 68 8.71 -17.46 -10.99
N TYR A 69 9.69 -18.28 -11.37
CA TYR A 69 9.63 -19.73 -11.23
C TYR A 69 9.35 -20.17 -9.78
N LEU A 70 10.03 -19.61 -8.79
CA LEU A 70 9.79 -19.93 -7.38
C LEU A 70 8.38 -19.51 -6.91
N LYS A 71 7.85 -18.39 -7.41
CA LYS A 71 6.46 -17.98 -7.14
C LYS A 71 5.47 -18.96 -7.76
N ARG A 72 5.71 -19.40 -9.01
CA ARG A 72 4.87 -20.40 -9.72
C ARG A 72 4.81 -21.73 -8.98
N MET A 73 5.93 -22.15 -8.38
CA MET A 73 6.01 -23.38 -7.59
C MET A 73 5.46 -23.23 -6.16
N GLY A 74 4.93 -22.06 -5.78
CA GLY A 74 4.43 -21.80 -4.42
C GLY A 74 5.54 -21.69 -3.36
N HIS A 75 6.81 -21.70 -3.74
CA HIS A 75 7.95 -21.56 -2.83
C HIS A 75 8.21 -20.11 -2.42
N ARG A 76 7.61 -19.14 -3.11
CA ARG A 76 7.68 -17.72 -2.78
C ARG A 76 6.30 -17.07 -2.90
N GLN A 77 5.98 -16.22 -1.94
CA GLN A 77 4.72 -15.48 -1.94
C GLN A 77 4.70 -14.39 -3.02
N LEU A 78 3.50 -14.10 -3.50
CA LEU A 78 3.22 -12.94 -4.34
C LEU A 78 3.39 -11.66 -3.52
N SER A 79 4.03 -10.66 -4.13
CA SER A 79 4.09 -9.30 -3.59
C SER A 79 2.80 -8.54 -3.87
N ASN A 80 2.60 -7.41 -3.19
CA ASN A 80 1.45 -6.54 -3.46
C ASN A 80 1.46 -6.00 -4.90
N GLU A 81 2.64 -5.84 -5.51
CA GLU A 81 2.78 -5.45 -6.91
C GLU A 81 2.30 -6.55 -7.85
N ASP A 82 2.67 -7.81 -7.59
CA ASP A 82 2.18 -8.95 -8.36
C ASP A 82 0.65 -9.01 -8.31
N VAL A 83 0.07 -8.91 -7.10
CA VAL A 83 -1.38 -8.92 -6.91
C VAL A 83 -2.04 -7.79 -7.70
N ALA A 84 -1.47 -6.58 -7.68
CA ALA A 84 -1.99 -5.46 -8.45
C ALA A 84 -1.90 -5.70 -9.97
N ASN A 85 -0.79 -6.26 -10.45
CA ASN A 85 -0.60 -6.58 -11.87
C ASN A 85 -1.56 -7.67 -12.33
N LEU A 86 -1.76 -8.71 -11.53
CA LEU A 86 -2.72 -9.78 -11.80
C LEU A 86 -4.14 -9.25 -11.93
N ILE A 87 -4.60 -8.44 -10.97
CA ILE A 87 -5.95 -7.87 -11.02
C ILE A 87 -6.12 -6.94 -12.24
N LYS A 88 -5.13 -6.11 -12.54
CA LYS A 88 -5.18 -5.18 -13.67
C LYS A 88 -5.08 -5.89 -15.03
N GLY A 89 -4.29 -6.94 -15.12
CA GLY A 89 -4.01 -7.64 -16.37
C GLY A 89 -5.09 -8.65 -16.74
N VAL A 90 -5.48 -9.50 -15.78
CA VAL A 90 -6.37 -10.66 -16.04
C VAL A 90 -7.64 -10.67 -15.20
N GLY A 91 -7.80 -9.73 -14.26
CA GLY A 91 -9.03 -9.58 -13.48
C GLY A 91 -10.21 -9.10 -14.33
N SER A 92 -11.43 -9.41 -13.88
CA SER A 92 -12.67 -8.86 -14.45
C SER A 92 -12.75 -7.35 -14.24
N ASP A 93 -13.66 -6.68 -14.93
CA ASP A 93 -13.88 -5.24 -14.74
C ASP A 93 -14.36 -4.93 -13.33
N GLU A 94 -15.15 -5.82 -12.73
CA GLU A 94 -15.55 -5.74 -11.33
C GLU A 94 -14.36 -5.86 -10.38
N ASP A 95 -13.41 -6.77 -10.64
CA ASP A 95 -12.21 -6.93 -9.81
C ASP A 95 -11.32 -5.68 -9.86
N LYS A 96 -11.17 -5.09 -11.06
CA LYS A 96 -10.42 -3.84 -11.28
C LYS A 96 -11.08 -2.67 -10.57
N GLN A 97 -12.40 -2.56 -10.63
CA GLN A 97 -13.15 -1.53 -9.91
C GLN A 97 -13.03 -1.70 -8.40
N ALA A 98 -13.09 -2.93 -7.90
CA ALA A 98 -12.90 -3.22 -6.47
C ALA A 98 -11.48 -2.84 -6.01
N PHE A 99 -10.45 -3.17 -6.79
CA PHE A 99 -9.07 -2.76 -6.52
C PHE A 99 -8.92 -1.24 -6.46
N ALA A 100 -9.41 -0.52 -7.48
CA ALA A 100 -9.35 0.95 -7.51
C ALA A 100 -10.17 1.60 -6.37
N GLY A 101 -11.32 1.01 -6.03
CA GLY A 101 -12.14 1.42 -4.89
C GLY A 101 -11.40 1.26 -3.56
N PHE A 102 -10.66 0.15 -3.41
CA PHE A 102 -9.85 -0.10 -2.23
C PHE A 102 -8.67 0.86 -2.11
N GLU A 103 -7.96 1.18 -3.20
CA GLU A 103 -6.89 2.20 -3.15
C GLU A 103 -7.41 3.56 -2.64
N LYS A 104 -8.62 3.95 -3.04
CA LYS A 104 -9.28 5.16 -2.51
C LYS A 104 -9.62 5.01 -1.02
N ALA A 105 -10.13 3.85 -0.62
CA ALA A 105 -10.45 3.53 0.77
C ALA A 105 -9.22 3.59 1.69
N GLN A 106 -8.07 3.07 1.24
CA GLN A 106 -6.80 3.15 1.97
C GLN A 106 -6.36 4.60 2.20
N ARG A 107 -6.44 5.45 1.17
CA ARG A 107 -6.09 6.88 1.30
C ARG A 107 -7.06 7.63 2.21
N ALA A 108 -8.36 7.37 2.08
CA ALA A 108 -9.39 7.95 2.94
C ALA A 108 -9.16 7.56 4.41
N MET A 109 -8.87 6.28 4.68
CA MET A 109 -8.58 5.78 6.02
C MET A 109 -7.34 6.47 6.62
N THR A 110 -6.23 6.50 5.88
CA THR A 110 -5.02 7.20 6.34
C THR A 110 -5.30 8.66 6.66
N GLN A 111 -6.03 9.38 5.80
CA GLN A 111 -6.34 10.78 6.06
C GLN A 111 -7.23 10.93 7.30
N ARG A 112 -8.21 10.05 7.48
CA ARG A 112 -9.15 10.12 8.61
C ARG A 112 -8.44 9.93 9.95
N ILE A 113 -7.57 8.92 10.05
CA ILE A 113 -6.75 8.71 11.26
C ILE A 113 -5.79 9.89 11.48
N LYS A 114 -5.23 10.47 10.40
CA LYS A 114 -4.30 11.61 10.49
C LYS A 114 -4.95 12.83 11.14
N ILE A 115 -6.22 13.12 10.83
CA ILE A 115 -6.95 14.28 11.37
C ILE A 115 -7.74 13.97 12.66
N ALA A 116 -7.85 12.70 13.05
CA ALA A 116 -8.59 12.30 14.25
C ALA A 116 -7.94 12.83 15.52
N LYS A 117 -8.71 13.56 16.35
CA LYS A 117 -8.25 14.08 17.64
C LYS A 117 -7.75 12.97 18.58
N ALA A 118 -8.43 11.82 18.55
CA ALA A 118 -8.12 10.64 19.37
C ALA A 118 -7.19 9.63 18.67
N LYS A 119 -6.35 10.05 17.71
CA LYS A 119 -5.46 9.17 16.93
C LYS A 119 -4.69 8.16 17.77
N GLY A 120 -4.10 8.58 18.90
CA GLY A 120 -3.33 7.68 19.78
C GLY A 120 -4.17 6.53 20.32
N VAL A 121 -5.42 6.80 20.71
CA VAL A 121 -6.37 5.79 21.21
C VAL A 121 -6.81 4.86 20.09
N ILE A 122 -7.10 5.41 18.90
CA ILE A 122 -7.49 4.64 17.72
C ILE A 122 -6.40 3.63 17.35
N LEU A 123 -5.15 4.10 17.26
CA LEU A 123 -4.01 3.24 16.93
C LEU A 123 -3.78 2.17 18.01
N ALA A 124 -3.88 2.53 19.29
CA ALA A 124 -3.70 1.57 20.38
C ALA A 124 -4.77 0.47 20.39
N GLN A 125 -6.04 0.82 20.21
CA GLN A 125 -7.14 -0.16 20.18
C GLN A 125 -7.19 -1.00 18.89
N ALA A 126 -6.63 -0.48 17.80
CA ALA A 126 -6.43 -1.22 16.56
C ALA A 126 -5.12 -2.04 16.56
N GLU A 127 -4.38 -2.06 17.68
CA GLU A 127 -3.10 -2.76 17.82
C GLU A 127 -2.05 -2.32 16.78
N ILE A 128 -2.10 -1.05 16.38
CA ILE A 128 -1.18 -0.44 15.42
C ILE A 128 -0.08 0.29 16.17
N THR A 129 1.17 -0.14 15.96
CA THR A 129 2.34 0.54 16.50
C THR A 129 2.66 1.82 15.71
N GLN A 130 3.40 2.75 16.34
CA GLN A 130 3.81 4.00 15.68
C GLN A 130 4.67 3.79 14.42
N PRO A 131 5.63 2.85 14.39
CA PRO A 131 6.38 2.56 13.16
C PRO A 131 5.49 2.09 12.01
N GLU A 132 4.53 1.20 12.27
CA GLU A 132 3.60 0.72 11.24
C GLU A 132 2.69 1.84 10.75
N TRP A 133 2.23 2.70 11.66
CA TRP A 133 1.45 3.87 11.30
C TRP A 133 2.22 4.85 10.41
N ARG A 134 3.50 5.14 10.73
CA ARG A 134 4.36 5.96 9.87
C ARG A 134 4.46 5.38 8.46
N LYS A 135 4.68 4.07 8.36
CA LYS A 135 4.73 3.36 7.07
C LYS A 135 3.42 3.50 6.27
N ARG A 136 2.25 3.42 6.94
CA ARG A 136 0.93 3.59 6.32
C ARG A 136 0.62 5.03 5.90
N GLN A 137 1.23 6.03 6.56
CA GLN A 137 1.14 7.42 6.11
C GLN A 137 1.91 7.64 4.81
N GLU A 138 3.15 7.15 4.75
CA GLU A 138 4.02 7.28 3.58
C GLU A 138 3.51 6.43 2.42
N THR A 139 3.04 5.22 2.73
CA THR A 139 2.59 4.23 1.75
C THR A 139 1.22 3.67 2.13
N PRO A 140 0.10 4.35 1.80
CA PRO A 140 -1.24 3.87 2.10
C PRO A 140 -1.56 2.49 1.51
N SER A 141 -0.87 2.08 0.44
CA SER A 141 -1.09 0.76 -0.19
C SER A 141 -0.72 -0.44 0.68
N VAL A 142 -0.05 -0.23 1.82
CA VAL A 142 0.29 -1.30 2.77
C VAL A 142 -0.87 -1.67 3.70
N TRP A 143 -1.96 -0.92 3.69
CA TRP A 143 -3.18 -1.27 4.42
C TRP A 143 -3.77 -2.58 3.89
N LYS A 144 -4.02 -3.52 4.78
CA LYS A 144 -4.78 -4.74 4.48
C LYS A 144 -6.28 -4.52 4.76
N PRO A 145 -7.19 -5.21 4.05
CA PRO A 145 -8.63 -5.10 4.29
C PRO A 145 -9.02 -5.32 5.76
N GLU A 146 -8.45 -6.33 6.39
CA GLU A 146 -8.76 -6.72 7.77
C GLU A 146 -8.37 -5.61 8.76
N GLN A 147 -7.25 -4.93 8.49
CA GLN A 147 -6.78 -3.81 9.30
C GLN A 147 -7.67 -2.58 9.14
N ILE A 148 -8.16 -2.31 7.92
CA ILE A 148 -9.13 -1.23 7.69
C ILE A 148 -10.42 -1.52 8.45
N ASN A 149 -10.92 -2.76 8.40
CA ASN A 149 -12.13 -3.16 9.11
C ASN A 149 -11.97 -2.98 10.62
N GLN A 150 -10.85 -3.46 11.20
CA GLN A 150 -10.54 -3.31 12.62
C GLN A 150 -10.51 -1.84 13.05
N VAL A 151 -9.90 -0.96 12.25
CA VAL A 151 -9.86 0.47 12.56
C VAL A 151 -11.26 1.11 12.50
N ILE A 152 -12.10 0.73 11.52
CA ILE A 152 -13.48 1.24 11.48
C ILE A 152 -14.28 0.76 12.69
N ASP A 153 -14.10 -0.48 13.13
CA ASP A 153 -14.77 -0.98 14.33
C ASP A 153 -14.32 -0.21 15.58
N VAL A 154 -13.04 0.17 15.66
CA VAL A 154 -12.54 1.07 16.70
C VAL A 154 -13.19 2.45 16.62
N LEU A 155 -13.23 3.07 15.43
CA LEU A 155 -13.85 4.39 15.22
C LEU A 155 -15.34 4.38 15.63
N LYS A 156 -16.09 3.35 15.21
CA LYS A 156 -17.50 3.15 15.57
C LYS A 156 -17.68 2.98 17.09
N ARG A 157 -16.79 2.23 17.77
CA ARG A 157 -16.83 2.04 19.23
C ARG A 157 -16.55 3.32 20.02
N ILE A 158 -15.58 4.12 19.58
CA ILE A 158 -15.20 5.38 20.25
C ILE A 158 -16.19 6.52 19.90
N ARG A 159 -17.07 6.30 18.91
CA ARG A 159 -18.06 7.28 18.40
C ARG A 159 -17.42 8.57 17.89
N VAL A 160 -16.37 8.43 17.08
CA VAL A 160 -15.59 9.54 16.49
C VAL A 160 -15.74 9.55 14.98
#